data_AF-A0A4Z1C7L7-F1
#
_entry.id   AF-A0A4Z1C7L7-F1
#
_cell.length_a   1.000
_cell.length_b   1.000
_cell.length_c   1.000
_cell.angle_alpha   90.00
_cell.angle_beta   90.00
_cell.angle_gamma   90.00
#
_symmetry.space_group_name_H-M   'P 1'
#
loop_
_entity.id
_entity.type
_entity.pdbx_description
1 polymer ?
#
loop_
_entity_poly.entity_id
_entity_poly.type
_entity_poly.pdbx_seq_one_letter_code
_entity_poly.pdbx_strand_id
1 'polypeptide(L)'
;MEHIIWQIKSELVPKVNLNIGNYTAIYNEHETIEEDLLETISQYFKKRNSNKNEVSIIDVLNQESVSNLEYESIIIDNNKIEEEHALSSSSILNKKIQRDYSNNFESSGYINSMNILLSDLLENINHNDLPLKTKTFDIKQFIKLLSFEFELKKDYSKLITRIENILPLIVDELNTQFSNKLLLIYLYPEANLSPNEQIKLKALLESLGVKIIVLTGSLHFMSKEWKFNNYIRNEEQKINNDFIDKLLWHAPLNYRRKELEESLNRFILTYHDKIEVNPTISNYQISQIMLFNSIDLYVGISYLQHCNHKFKLNLKDDQLSESIKKYIDQLSKY
;
A
#
# COMPACT_ATOMS: atom_id res chain seq x y z
N MET A 1 -2.70 13.30 -13.79
CA MET A 1 -3.06 12.80 -12.45
C MET A 1 -2.95 13.98 -11.51
N GLU A 2 -3.98 14.24 -10.70
CA GLU A 2 -3.93 15.31 -9.71
C GLU A 2 -3.09 14.83 -8.53
N HIS A 3 -1.98 15.53 -8.30
CA HIS A 3 -1.21 15.41 -7.07
C HIS A 3 -1.98 16.13 -5.97
N ILE A 4 -2.31 15.41 -4.90
CA ILE A 4 -3.08 15.92 -3.76
C ILE A 4 -2.17 15.84 -2.53
N ILE A 5 -2.27 16.80 -1.62
CA ILE A 5 -1.58 16.74 -0.33
C ILE A 5 -2.62 16.68 0.77
N TRP A 6 -2.71 15.54 1.46
CA TRP A 6 -3.57 15.39 2.63
C TRP A 6 -2.83 15.81 3.88
N GLN A 7 -3.33 16.86 4.54
CA GLN A 7 -2.93 17.19 5.89
C GLN A 7 -3.87 16.48 6.86
N ILE A 8 -3.32 15.53 7.61
CA ILE A 8 -4.02 14.82 8.67
C ILE A 8 -3.79 15.56 9.99
N LYS A 9 -4.88 15.89 10.68
CA LYS A 9 -4.85 16.43 12.04
C LYS A 9 -5.68 15.53 12.95
N SER A 10 -5.06 15.08 14.02
CA SER A 10 -5.65 14.27 15.08
C SER A 10 -4.95 14.61 16.40
N GLU A 11 -5.60 14.35 17.53
CA GLU A 11 -4.93 14.37 18.84
C GLU A 11 -4.08 13.11 19.07
N LEU A 12 -4.36 12.03 18.32
CA LEU A 12 -3.72 10.71 18.49
C LEU A 12 -2.42 10.54 17.71
N VAL A 13 -2.26 11.28 16.61
CA VAL A 13 -1.08 11.21 15.73
C VAL A 13 -0.57 12.62 15.42
N PRO A 14 0.75 12.80 15.24
CA PRO A 14 1.30 14.09 14.88
C PRO A 14 0.67 14.62 13.60
N LYS A 15 0.67 15.94 13.46
CA LYS A 15 0.17 16.59 12.25
C LYS A 15 1.13 16.30 11.09
N VAL A 16 0.70 15.45 10.15
CA VAL A 16 1.51 15.02 9.00
C VAL A 16 0.83 15.42 7.69
N ASN A 17 1.65 15.83 6.72
CA ASN A 17 1.23 16.01 5.33
C ASN A 17 1.64 14.77 4.51
N LEU A 18 0.69 14.13 3.86
CA LEU A 18 0.93 13.02 2.94
C LEU A 18 0.74 13.46 1.50
N ASN A 19 1.69 13.14 0.64
CA ASN A 19 1.52 13.25 -0.80
C ASN A 19 0.70 12.05 -1.28
N ILE A 20 -0.46 12.32 -1.88
CA ILE A 20 -1.43 11.33 -2.30
C ILE A 20 -1.56 11.35 -3.82
N GLY A 21 -1.43 10.16 -4.40
CA GLY A 21 -1.72 9.89 -5.81
C GLY A 21 -2.68 8.72 -5.98
N ASN A 22 -2.77 8.20 -7.20
CA ASN A 22 -3.49 6.94 -7.46
C ASN A 22 -2.76 5.75 -6.83
N TYR A 23 -1.43 5.77 -6.88
CA TYR A 23 -0.56 4.82 -6.19
C TYR A 23 0.41 5.62 -5.32
N THR A 24 0.24 5.49 -4.01
CA THR A 24 1.00 6.20 -2.99
C THR A 24 1.87 5.19 -2.25
N ALA A 25 3.14 5.50 -2.05
CA ALA A 25 4.03 4.69 -1.21
C ALA A 25 4.45 5.48 0.03
N ILE A 26 4.40 4.82 1.18
CA ILE A 26 4.97 5.27 2.44
C ILE A 26 6.08 4.28 2.76
N TYR A 27 7.32 4.77 2.74
CA TYR A 27 8.46 3.96 3.12
C TYR A 27 8.57 3.93 4.65
N ASN A 28 8.59 2.74 5.25
CA ASN A 28 8.69 2.55 6.69
C ASN A 28 10.11 2.14 7.11
N GLU A 29 10.71 2.88 8.04
CA GLU A 29 11.98 2.56 8.70
C GLU A 29 11.81 1.78 10.01
N HIS A 30 10.73 0.99 10.13
CA HIS A 30 10.32 0.26 11.33
C HIS A 30 9.82 1.15 12.48
N GLU A 31 9.23 2.30 12.16
CA GLU A 31 8.47 3.11 13.11
C GLU A 31 7.00 2.64 13.14
N THR A 32 6.32 2.81 14.28
CA THR A 32 4.90 2.45 14.44
C THR A 32 3.96 3.57 14.01
N ILE A 33 4.49 4.77 13.79
CA ILE A 33 3.70 5.97 13.54
C ILE A 33 2.94 5.87 12.21
N GLU A 34 3.54 5.27 11.19
CA GLU A 34 2.94 5.09 9.87
C GLU A 34 1.73 4.16 9.92
N GLU A 35 1.80 3.09 10.70
CA GLU A 35 0.69 2.15 10.89
C GLU A 35 -0.47 2.84 11.61
N ASP A 36 -0.19 3.55 12.71
CA ASP A 36 -1.17 4.31 13.48
C ASP A 36 -1.83 5.40 12.62
N LEU A 37 -1.05 6.08 11.78
CA LEU A 37 -1.52 7.08 10.82
C LEU A 37 -2.48 6.45 9.80
N LEU A 38 -2.12 5.30 9.23
CA LEU A 38 -2.94 4.60 8.23
C LEU A 38 -4.22 4.03 8.84
N GLU A 39 -4.18 3.50 10.07
CA GLU A 39 -5.39 3.07 10.77
C GLU A 39 -6.30 4.28 11.07
N THR A 40 -5.72 5.41 11.49
CA THR A 40 -6.46 6.66 11.71
C THR A 40 -7.16 7.15 10.44
N ILE A 41 -6.47 7.15 9.30
CA ILE A 41 -7.02 7.48 7.98
C ILE A 41 -8.12 6.48 7.60
N SER A 42 -7.88 5.19 7.81
CA SER A 42 -8.85 4.15 7.49
C SER A 42 -10.13 4.30 8.29
N GLN A 43 -10.02 4.56 9.60
CA GLN A 43 -11.16 4.82 10.48
C GLN A 43 -11.93 6.07 10.09
N TYR A 44 -11.26 7.12 9.61
CA TYR A 44 -11.91 8.34 9.13
C TYR A 44 -12.88 8.04 7.98
N PHE A 45 -12.46 7.23 7.01
CA PHE A 45 -13.26 6.87 5.84
C PHE A 45 -14.23 5.70 6.04
N LYS A 46 -14.26 5.06 7.22
CA LYS A 46 -15.26 4.01 7.50
C LYS A 46 -16.64 4.64 7.66
N LYS A 47 -17.65 4.04 7.01
CA LYS A 47 -19.04 4.51 7.15
C LYS A 47 -19.61 4.39 8.57
N ARG A 48 -19.17 3.37 9.32
CA ARG A 48 -19.61 3.11 10.71
C ARG A 48 -18.42 3.28 11.65
N ASN A 49 -18.67 3.88 12.82
CA ASN A 49 -17.64 4.15 13.84
C ASN A 49 -16.52 5.07 13.32
N SER A 50 -16.84 6.00 12.42
CA SER A 50 -15.86 6.98 11.92
C SER A 50 -15.37 7.89 13.05
N ASN A 51 -14.07 8.13 13.12
CA ASN A 51 -13.45 9.11 14.02
C ASN A 51 -13.50 10.56 13.48
N LYS A 52 -14.44 10.87 12.58
CA LYS A 52 -14.53 12.17 11.88
C LYS A 52 -14.69 13.41 12.77
N ASN A 53 -15.05 13.23 14.05
CA ASN A 53 -15.16 14.31 15.02
C ASN A 53 -13.80 14.61 15.69
N GLU A 54 -12.88 13.66 15.65
CA GLU A 54 -11.55 13.71 16.28
C GLU A 54 -10.45 13.93 15.23
N VAL A 55 -10.70 13.50 14.00
CA VAL A 55 -9.76 13.57 12.87
C VAL A 55 -10.31 14.50 11.80
N SER A 56 -9.43 15.34 11.26
CA SER A 56 -9.71 16.12 10.04
C SER A 56 -8.64 15.87 8.99
N ILE A 57 -9.09 15.69 7.74
CA ILE A 57 -8.23 15.55 6.56
C ILE A 57 -8.52 16.73 5.63
N ILE A 58 -7.51 17.51 5.33
CA ILE A 58 -7.61 18.71 4.48
C ILE A 58 -6.72 18.52 3.26
N ASP A 59 -7.28 18.73 2.07
CA ASP A 59 -6.48 18.91 0.86
C ASP A 59 -5.82 20.29 0.91
N VAL A 60 -4.51 20.31 1.13
CA VAL A 60 -3.75 21.56 1.30
C VAL A 60 -3.68 22.36 0.00
N LEU A 61 -3.69 21.69 -1.16
CA LEU A 61 -3.54 22.36 -2.45
C LEU A 61 -4.84 23.06 -2.86
N ASN A 62 -5.98 22.41 -2.63
CA ASN A 62 -7.30 22.96 -2.93
C ASN A 62 -7.90 23.75 -1.75
N GLN A 63 -7.32 23.64 -0.55
CA GLN A 63 -7.83 24.23 0.69
C GLN A 63 -9.23 23.74 1.09
N GLU A 64 -9.54 22.49 0.76
CA GLU A 64 -10.86 21.88 0.98
C GLU A 64 -10.77 20.73 2.00
N SER A 65 -11.82 20.56 2.79
CA SER A 65 -11.94 19.38 3.66
C SER A 65 -12.26 18.16 2.80
N VAL A 66 -11.47 17.11 2.93
CA VAL A 66 -11.77 15.81 2.33
C VAL A 66 -12.94 15.21 3.09
N SER A 67 -14.02 14.84 2.41
CA SER A 67 -15.20 14.29 3.08
C SER A 67 -14.91 12.87 3.57
N ASN A 68 -15.34 12.56 4.79
CA ASN A 68 -15.27 11.20 5.35
C ASN A 68 -16.11 10.17 4.55
N LEU A 69 -16.98 10.64 3.65
CA LEU A 69 -17.80 9.82 2.74
C LEU A 69 -17.23 9.77 1.31
N GLU A 70 -16.10 10.43 1.03
CA GLU A 70 -15.53 10.42 -0.32
C GLU A 70 -14.97 9.04 -0.69
N TYR A 71 -14.38 8.36 0.29
CA TYR A 71 -13.81 7.04 0.15
C TYR A 71 -14.49 6.03 1.07
N GLU A 72 -14.37 4.76 0.73
CA GLU A 72 -14.44 3.66 1.70
C GLU A 72 -13.03 3.05 1.79
N SER A 73 -12.45 3.01 2.99
CA SER A 73 -11.07 2.55 3.20
C SER A 73 -11.01 1.13 3.73
N ILE A 74 -10.11 0.33 3.17
CA ILE A 74 -9.85 -1.05 3.61
C ILE A 74 -8.35 -1.27 3.75
N ILE A 75 -7.96 -1.84 4.89
CA ILE A 75 -6.59 -2.25 5.18
C ILE A 75 -6.44 -3.75 4.93
N ILE A 76 -5.51 -4.12 4.06
CA ILE A 76 -5.18 -5.49 3.71
C ILE A 76 -3.69 -5.76 3.85
N ASP A 77 -3.35 -7.03 4.07
CA ASP A 77 -1.99 -7.57 4.03
C ASP A 77 -2.04 -8.97 3.39
N ASN A 78 -0.88 -9.60 3.19
CA ASN A 78 -0.81 -10.93 2.57
C ASN A 78 -1.57 -11.99 3.38
N ASN A 79 -1.64 -11.87 4.72
CA ASN A 79 -2.33 -12.85 5.56
C ASN A 79 -3.85 -12.74 5.42
N LYS A 80 -4.40 -11.51 5.40
CA LYS A 80 -5.83 -11.28 5.17
C LYS A 80 -6.30 -11.80 3.82
N ILE A 81 -5.44 -11.74 2.79
CA ILE A 81 -5.75 -12.35 1.49
C ILE A 81 -5.79 -13.87 1.60
N GLU A 82 -4.86 -14.48 2.33
CA GLU A 82 -4.85 -15.94 2.53
C GLU A 82 -6.06 -16.41 3.35
N GLU A 83 -6.51 -15.64 4.33
CA GLU A 83 -7.71 -15.94 5.13
C GLU A 83 -9.00 -16.00 4.28
N GLU A 84 -9.03 -15.32 3.13
CA GLU A 84 -10.16 -15.38 2.20
C GLU A 84 -10.37 -16.77 1.59
N HIS A 85 -9.31 -17.60 1.54
CA HIS A 85 -9.45 -19.00 1.11
C HIS A 85 -10.27 -19.86 2.06
N ALA A 86 -10.37 -19.48 3.33
CA ALA A 86 -11.18 -20.22 4.30
C ALA A 86 -12.69 -20.05 4.06
N LEU A 87 -13.10 -19.10 3.19
CA LEU A 87 -14.51 -18.75 2.93
C LEU A 87 -15.30 -18.57 4.22
N SER A 88 -14.68 -17.97 5.24
CA SER A 88 -15.35 -17.69 6.52
C SER A 88 -16.56 -16.78 6.28
N SER A 89 -17.50 -16.73 7.23
CA SER A 89 -18.68 -15.87 7.07
C SER A 89 -18.35 -14.38 6.94
N SER A 90 -17.19 -13.95 7.43
CA SER A 90 -16.70 -12.57 7.34
C SER A 90 -15.96 -12.28 6.03
N SER A 91 -15.51 -13.32 5.32
CA SER A 91 -14.74 -13.21 4.08
C SER A 91 -15.53 -12.47 2.99
N ILE A 92 -14.80 -11.65 2.24
CA ILE A 92 -15.30 -10.89 1.11
C ILE A 92 -15.69 -11.84 -0.03
N LEU A 93 -14.88 -12.87 -0.30
CA LEU A 93 -15.21 -13.89 -1.30
C LEU A 93 -16.47 -14.68 -0.94
N ASN A 94 -16.69 -15.01 0.33
CA ASN A 94 -17.95 -15.64 0.75
C ASN A 94 -19.15 -14.74 0.44
N LYS A 95 -19.06 -13.43 0.75
CA LYS A 95 -20.11 -12.46 0.40
C LYS A 95 -20.35 -12.38 -1.11
N LYS A 96 -19.28 -12.38 -1.91
CA LYS A 96 -19.38 -12.44 -3.37
C LYS A 96 -20.15 -13.67 -3.84
N ILE A 97 -19.77 -14.86 -3.36
CA ILE A 97 -20.44 -16.12 -3.71
C ILE A 97 -21.92 -16.06 -3.29
N GLN A 98 -22.23 -15.63 -2.07
CA GLN A 98 -23.63 -15.48 -1.62
C GLN A 98 -24.43 -14.54 -2.50
N ARG A 99 -23.86 -13.39 -2.88
CA ARG A 99 -24.52 -12.44 -3.79
C ARG A 99 -24.75 -13.06 -5.16
N ASP A 100 -23.74 -13.71 -5.73
CA ASP A 100 -23.81 -14.31 -7.06
C ASP A 100 -24.86 -15.43 -7.10
N TYR A 101 -24.97 -16.27 -6.05
CA TYR A 101 -26.04 -17.26 -5.90
C TYR A 101 -27.42 -16.63 -5.68
N SER A 102 -27.51 -15.55 -4.89
CA SER A 102 -28.78 -14.85 -4.65
C SER A 102 -29.32 -14.18 -5.92
N ASN A 103 -28.43 -13.74 -6.81
CA ASN A 103 -28.77 -13.15 -8.10
C ASN A 103 -29.10 -14.19 -9.17
N ASN A 104 -28.79 -15.48 -8.94
CA ASN A 104 -29.08 -16.56 -9.86
C ASN A 104 -30.40 -17.26 -9.48
N PHE A 105 -31.46 -16.99 -10.24
CA PHE A 105 -32.80 -17.52 -9.98
C PHE A 105 -32.85 -19.06 -9.99
N GLU A 106 -32.06 -19.72 -10.86
CA GLU A 106 -32.03 -21.18 -10.96
C GLU A 106 -31.48 -21.84 -9.70
N SER A 107 -30.57 -21.15 -9.00
CA SER A 107 -29.94 -21.66 -7.78
C SER A 107 -30.96 -21.96 -6.68
N SER A 108 -31.98 -21.12 -6.55
CA SER A 108 -33.08 -21.33 -5.60
C SER A 108 -33.88 -22.60 -5.93
N GLY A 109 -34.07 -22.87 -7.23
CA GLY A 109 -34.71 -24.09 -7.71
C GLY A 109 -33.92 -25.35 -7.34
N TYR A 110 -32.60 -25.34 -7.59
CA TYR A 110 -31.73 -26.46 -7.23
C TYR A 110 -31.71 -26.74 -5.73
N ILE A 111 -31.62 -25.70 -4.89
CA ILE A 111 -31.65 -25.85 -3.43
C ILE A 111 -33.00 -26.43 -2.96
N ASN A 112 -34.11 -26.01 -3.55
CA ASN A 112 -35.42 -26.58 -3.23
C ASN A 112 -35.50 -28.06 -3.58
N SER A 113 -35.04 -28.45 -4.78
CA SER A 113 -34.98 -29.85 -5.20
C SER A 113 -34.11 -30.69 -4.26
N MET A 114 -32.96 -30.18 -3.78
CA MET A 114 -32.13 -30.87 -2.79
C MET A 114 -32.86 -31.09 -1.47
N ASN A 115 -33.60 -30.09 -0.98
CA ASN A 115 -34.37 -30.21 0.27
C ASN A 115 -35.51 -31.25 0.17
N ILE A 116 -36.16 -31.34 -0.99
CA ILE A 116 -37.17 -32.38 -1.27
C ILE A 116 -36.50 -33.75 -1.25
N LEU A 117 -35.41 -33.94 -2.00
CA LEU A 117 -34.69 -35.22 -2.04
C LEU A 117 -34.15 -35.65 -0.67
N LEU A 118 -33.68 -34.72 0.17
CA LEU A 118 -33.27 -35.02 1.54
C LEU A 118 -34.44 -35.53 2.40
N SER A 119 -35.64 -34.99 2.19
CA SER A 119 -36.85 -35.40 2.90
C SER A 119 -37.28 -36.79 2.42
N ASP A 120 -37.29 -37.02 1.11
CA ASP A 120 -37.61 -38.33 0.51
C ASP A 120 -36.65 -39.43 1.00
N LEU A 121 -35.35 -39.13 1.09
CA LEU A 121 -34.36 -40.06 1.63
C LEU A 121 -34.62 -40.41 3.09
N LEU A 122 -35.03 -39.44 3.91
CA LEU A 122 -35.38 -39.68 5.31
C LEU A 122 -36.62 -40.56 5.41
N GLU A 123 -37.67 -40.30 4.64
CA GLU A 123 -38.89 -41.13 4.64
C GLU A 123 -38.60 -42.59 4.30
N ASN A 124 -37.69 -42.83 3.36
CA ASN A 124 -37.29 -44.19 2.95
C ASN A 124 -36.50 -44.98 4.02
N ILE A 125 -35.92 -44.32 5.03
CA ILE A 125 -35.20 -45.00 6.13
C ILE A 125 -35.95 -44.93 7.46
N ASN A 126 -36.97 -44.07 7.56
CA ASN A 126 -37.70 -43.85 8.81
C ASN A 126 -38.79 -44.90 9.04
N HIS A 127 -38.43 -46.17 8.89
CA HIS A 127 -39.32 -47.32 9.10
C HIS A 127 -39.62 -47.62 10.58
N ASN A 128 -38.94 -46.97 11.54
CA ASN A 128 -38.89 -47.38 12.95
C ASN A 128 -39.14 -46.23 13.97
N ASP A 129 -40.05 -45.28 13.71
CA ASP A 129 -40.47 -44.25 14.70
C ASP A 129 -39.34 -43.39 15.29
N LEU A 130 -38.24 -43.16 14.56
CA LEU A 130 -37.19 -42.26 15.02
C LEU A 130 -37.66 -40.80 14.80
N PRO A 131 -37.67 -39.94 15.83
CA PRO A 131 -38.16 -38.56 15.73
C PRO A 131 -37.10 -37.64 15.08
N LEU A 132 -36.68 -37.99 13.86
CA LEU A 132 -35.70 -37.26 13.08
C LEU A 132 -36.39 -36.27 12.13
N LYS A 133 -35.73 -35.15 11.88
CA LYS A 133 -36.15 -34.15 10.89
C LYS A 133 -34.93 -33.66 10.12
N THR A 134 -35.08 -33.48 8.82
CA THR A 134 -34.07 -32.82 7.98
C THR A 134 -33.93 -31.36 8.37
N LYS A 135 -32.68 -30.87 8.44
CA LYS A 135 -32.42 -29.44 8.48
C LYS A 135 -32.50 -28.90 7.06
N THR A 136 -33.04 -27.70 6.89
CA THR A 136 -33.07 -27.03 5.60
C THR A 136 -31.64 -26.76 5.11
N PHE A 137 -31.34 -27.26 3.92
CA PHE A 137 -30.14 -26.96 3.17
C PHE A 137 -30.29 -25.60 2.51
N ASP A 138 -29.35 -24.69 2.77
CA ASP A 138 -29.35 -23.33 2.23
C ASP A 138 -27.99 -22.99 1.59
N ILE A 139 -27.90 -21.82 0.95
CA ILE A 139 -26.65 -21.35 0.31
C ILE A 139 -25.50 -21.28 1.32
N LYS A 140 -25.78 -20.94 2.59
CA LYS A 140 -24.74 -20.86 3.63
C LYS A 140 -24.16 -22.24 3.95
N GLN A 141 -25.00 -23.27 4.01
CA GLN A 141 -24.55 -24.65 4.18
C GLN A 141 -23.80 -25.14 2.94
N PHE A 142 -24.28 -24.80 1.74
CA PHE A 142 -23.58 -25.14 0.51
C PHE A 142 -22.15 -24.54 0.47
N ILE A 143 -21.99 -23.26 0.81
CA ILE A 143 -20.67 -22.62 0.84
C ILE A 143 -19.72 -23.28 1.85
N LYS A 144 -20.23 -23.76 2.99
CA LYS A 144 -19.42 -24.50 3.97
C LYS A 144 -18.89 -25.83 3.44
N LEU A 145 -19.48 -26.37 2.38
CA LEU A 145 -19.02 -27.59 1.71
C LEU A 145 -18.04 -27.29 0.57
N LEU A 146 -17.82 -26.02 0.22
CA LEU A 146 -16.85 -25.61 -0.79
C LEU A 146 -15.45 -25.55 -0.19
N SER A 147 -14.47 -25.99 -0.98
CA SER A 147 -13.04 -25.84 -0.69
C SER A 147 -12.33 -25.33 -1.94
N PHE A 148 -11.30 -24.51 -1.76
CA PHE A 148 -10.44 -24.13 -2.87
C PHE A 148 -9.65 -25.34 -3.35
N GLU A 149 -9.71 -25.59 -4.66
CA GLU A 149 -8.92 -26.63 -5.30
C GLU A 149 -7.67 -26.00 -5.91
N PHE A 150 -6.54 -26.19 -5.23
CA PHE A 150 -5.26 -25.57 -5.57
C PHE A 150 -4.58 -26.21 -6.80
N GLU A 151 -5.04 -27.36 -7.27
CA GLU A 151 -4.34 -28.10 -8.35
C GLU A 151 -4.79 -27.69 -9.77
N LEU A 152 -5.93 -27.01 -9.92
CA LEU A 152 -6.59 -26.89 -11.22
C LEU A 152 -5.96 -25.88 -12.18
N LYS A 153 -5.25 -24.84 -11.72
CA LYS A 153 -4.69 -23.78 -12.59
C LYS A 153 -3.45 -23.11 -11.99
N LYS A 154 -2.25 -23.47 -12.44
CA LYS A 154 -0.92 -22.99 -11.98
C LYS A 154 -0.50 -23.56 -10.62
N ASP A 155 0.78 -23.37 -10.31
CA ASP A 155 1.41 -23.64 -9.02
C ASP A 155 0.85 -22.69 -7.94
N TYR A 156 -0.37 -22.98 -7.48
CA TYR A 156 -1.06 -22.29 -6.37
C TYR A 156 -0.34 -22.49 -5.03
N SER A 157 0.71 -23.30 -4.96
CA SER A 157 1.59 -23.37 -3.79
C SER A 157 2.30 -22.05 -3.53
N LYS A 158 2.49 -21.23 -4.57
CA LYS A 158 3.12 -19.90 -4.46
C LYS A 158 2.13 -18.85 -4.02
N LEU A 159 2.50 -18.10 -2.97
CA LEU A 159 1.73 -17.00 -2.41
C LEU A 159 1.33 -15.96 -3.47
N ILE A 160 2.28 -15.56 -4.34
CA ILE A 160 2.00 -14.58 -5.40
C ILE A 160 0.88 -15.03 -6.34
N THR A 161 0.82 -16.32 -6.69
CA THR A 161 -0.22 -16.86 -7.57
C THR A 161 -1.59 -16.75 -6.90
N ARG A 162 -1.65 -16.99 -5.59
CA ARG A 162 -2.89 -16.87 -4.81
C ARG A 162 -3.36 -15.42 -4.74
N ILE A 163 -2.44 -14.51 -4.43
CA ILE A 163 -2.71 -13.06 -4.42
C ILE A 163 -3.21 -12.56 -5.79
N GLU A 164 -2.53 -12.94 -6.89
CA GLU A 164 -2.91 -12.57 -8.26
C GLU A 164 -4.35 -12.98 -8.62
N ASN A 165 -4.81 -14.12 -8.11
CA ASN A 165 -6.15 -14.63 -8.42
C ASN A 165 -7.23 -14.07 -7.49
N ILE A 166 -6.91 -13.80 -6.22
CA ILE A 166 -7.90 -13.39 -5.22
C ILE A 166 -8.05 -11.88 -5.13
N LEU A 167 -6.95 -11.14 -5.11
CA LEU A 167 -6.99 -9.70 -4.83
C LEU A 167 -7.91 -8.93 -5.79
N PRO A 168 -7.93 -9.19 -7.11
CA PRO A 168 -8.89 -8.56 -8.01
C PRO A 168 -10.34 -8.88 -7.64
N LEU A 169 -10.66 -10.13 -7.29
CA LEU A 169 -12.00 -10.54 -6.91
C LEU A 169 -12.47 -9.86 -5.61
N ILE A 170 -11.54 -9.65 -4.66
CA ILE A 170 -11.79 -8.86 -3.46
C ILE A 170 -12.14 -7.43 -3.86
N VAL A 171 -11.28 -6.76 -4.66
CA VAL A 171 -11.49 -5.37 -5.06
C VAL A 171 -12.80 -5.17 -5.82
N ASP A 172 -13.13 -6.07 -6.75
CA ASP A 172 -14.39 -6.04 -7.50
C ASP A 172 -15.61 -6.15 -6.58
N GLU A 173 -15.55 -7.05 -5.60
CA GLU A 173 -16.62 -7.22 -4.64
C GLU A 173 -16.81 -5.99 -3.76
N LEU A 174 -15.70 -5.40 -3.29
CA LEU A 174 -15.72 -4.19 -2.49
C LEU A 174 -16.31 -3.01 -3.27
N ASN A 175 -15.89 -2.81 -4.52
CA ASN A 175 -16.46 -1.80 -5.40
C ASN A 175 -17.95 -2.00 -5.66
N THR A 176 -18.46 -3.23 -5.59
CA THR A 176 -19.89 -3.50 -5.75
C THR A 176 -20.68 -3.26 -4.45
N GLN A 177 -20.05 -3.51 -3.30
CA GLN A 177 -20.69 -3.33 -1.98
C GLN A 177 -20.78 -1.86 -1.56
N PHE A 178 -19.78 -1.05 -1.94
CA PHE A 178 -19.68 0.35 -1.56
C PHE A 178 -20.02 1.28 -2.72
N SER A 179 -20.72 2.38 -2.43
CA SER A 179 -21.02 3.42 -3.42
C SER A 179 -19.94 4.50 -3.50
N ASN A 180 -19.08 4.58 -2.49
CA ASN A 180 -17.96 5.53 -2.42
C ASN A 180 -16.75 4.97 -3.18
N LYS A 181 -15.76 5.83 -3.47
CA LYS A 181 -14.52 5.39 -4.11
C LYS A 181 -13.73 4.48 -3.17
N LEU A 182 -13.22 3.34 -3.65
CA LEU A 182 -12.39 2.49 -2.80
C LEU A 182 -10.99 3.11 -2.59
N LEU A 183 -10.56 3.14 -1.34
CA LEU A 183 -9.19 3.40 -0.92
C LEU A 183 -8.61 2.10 -0.34
N LEU A 184 -7.63 1.51 -1.02
CA LEU A 184 -6.95 0.31 -0.55
C LEU A 184 -5.66 0.70 0.17
N ILE A 185 -5.53 0.32 1.43
CA ILE A 185 -4.29 0.45 2.19
C ILE A 185 -3.65 -0.94 2.27
N TYR A 186 -2.48 -1.12 1.68
CA TYR A 186 -1.75 -2.39 1.66
C TYR A 186 -0.54 -2.31 2.60
N LEU A 187 -0.52 -3.15 3.62
CA LEU A 187 0.57 -3.21 4.59
C LEU A 187 1.60 -4.28 4.19
N TYR A 188 2.87 -3.88 4.12
CA TYR A 188 4.05 -4.73 3.90
C TYR A 188 3.87 -5.79 2.81
N PRO A 189 3.54 -5.38 1.57
CA PRO A 189 3.31 -6.33 0.47
C PRO A 189 4.51 -7.22 0.17
N GLU A 190 5.72 -6.81 0.53
CA GLU A 190 6.96 -7.59 0.37
C GLU A 190 7.05 -8.85 1.23
N ALA A 191 6.21 -8.99 2.27
CA ALA A 191 6.28 -10.10 3.20
C ALA A 191 6.15 -11.46 2.49
N ASN A 192 7.16 -12.32 2.67
CA ASN A 192 7.25 -13.67 2.07
C ASN A 192 7.29 -13.70 0.53
N LEU A 193 7.66 -12.58 -0.12
CA LEU A 193 7.80 -12.50 -1.57
C LEU A 193 9.25 -12.26 -1.98
N SER A 194 9.72 -13.03 -2.98
CA SER A 194 11.00 -12.76 -3.64
C SER A 194 10.94 -11.46 -4.46
N PRO A 195 12.08 -10.82 -4.80
CA PRO A 195 12.10 -9.56 -5.56
C PRO A 195 11.29 -9.60 -6.87
N ASN A 196 11.36 -10.71 -7.61
CA ASN A 196 10.57 -10.90 -8.83
C ASN A 196 9.07 -10.96 -8.57
N GLU A 197 8.65 -11.50 -7.43
CA GLU A 197 7.25 -11.58 -7.04
C GLU A 197 6.73 -10.23 -6.52
N GLN A 198 7.58 -9.45 -5.84
CA GLN A 198 7.27 -8.08 -5.45
C GLN A 198 6.99 -7.19 -6.66
N ILE A 199 7.79 -7.30 -7.73
CA ILE A 199 7.57 -6.58 -8.99
C ILE A 199 6.22 -6.95 -9.60
N LYS A 200 5.84 -8.24 -9.57
CA LYS A 200 4.54 -8.71 -10.06
C LYS A 200 3.39 -8.16 -9.23
N LEU A 201 3.50 -8.23 -7.89
CA LEU A 201 2.47 -7.70 -7.00
C LEU A 201 2.30 -6.19 -7.19
N LYS A 202 3.39 -5.42 -7.34
CA LYS A 202 3.29 -4.00 -7.66
C LYS A 202 2.52 -3.76 -8.96
N ALA A 203 2.85 -4.49 -10.03
CA ALA A 203 2.16 -4.35 -11.31
C ALA A 203 0.66 -4.68 -11.17
N LEU A 204 0.32 -5.70 -10.37
CA LEU A 204 -1.05 -6.04 -10.04
C LEU A 204 -1.74 -4.87 -9.33
N LEU A 205 -1.14 -4.33 -8.26
CA LEU A 205 -1.69 -3.19 -7.50
C LEU A 205 -1.93 -1.97 -8.40
N GLU A 206 -0.95 -1.60 -9.23
CA GLU A 206 -1.09 -0.51 -10.20
C GLU A 206 -2.25 -0.75 -11.20
N SER A 207 -2.61 -2.01 -11.47
CA SER A 207 -3.67 -2.37 -12.43
C SER A 207 -5.09 -2.42 -11.85
N LEU A 208 -5.26 -2.39 -10.52
CA LEU A 208 -6.58 -2.55 -9.87
C LEU A 208 -7.55 -1.38 -10.11
N GLY A 209 -7.07 -0.24 -10.62
CA GLY A 209 -7.92 0.90 -10.96
C GLY A 209 -8.54 1.64 -9.77
N VAL A 210 -8.03 1.40 -8.56
CA VAL A 210 -8.47 2.04 -7.31
C VAL A 210 -7.34 2.90 -6.73
N LYS A 211 -7.65 3.80 -5.79
CA LYS A 211 -6.59 4.52 -5.06
C LYS A 211 -5.93 3.57 -4.07
N ILE A 212 -4.61 3.52 -4.08
CA ILE A 212 -3.82 2.64 -3.23
C ILE A 212 -2.81 3.45 -2.42
N ILE A 213 -2.73 3.16 -1.12
CA ILE A 213 -1.62 3.56 -0.25
C ILE A 213 -0.90 2.29 0.19
N VAL A 214 0.40 2.20 -0.08
CA VAL A 214 1.24 1.07 0.31
C VAL A 214 2.17 1.50 1.42
N LEU A 215 2.16 0.79 2.54
CA LEU A 215 3.20 0.85 3.55
C LEU A 215 4.23 -0.24 3.26
N THR A 216 5.50 0.13 3.07
CA THR A 216 6.52 -0.84 2.62
C THR A 216 7.90 -0.52 3.17
N GLY A 217 8.69 -1.56 3.43
CA GLY A 217 10.15 -1.47 3.63
C GLY A 217 10.94 -1.84 2.37
N SER A 218 10.30 -1.98 1.21
CA SER A 218 10.94 -2.41 -0.04
C SER A 218 10.90 -1.32 -1.12
N LEU A 219 12.06 -1.06 -1.73
CA LEU A 219 12.19 -0.18 -2.88
C LEU A 219 11.30 -0.58 -4.06
N HIS A 220 11.00 -1.88 -4.19
CA HIS A 220 10.19 -2.37 -5.29
C HIS A 220 8.80 -1.75 -5.29
N PHE A 221 8.23 -1.45 -4.12
CA PHE A 221 6.88 -0.88 -3.97
C PHE A 221 6.83 0.65 -3.95
N MET A 222 7.96 1.35 -4.06
CA MET A 222 8.00 2.81 -4.15
C MET A 222 7.28 3.31 -5.42
N SER A 223 6.61 4.45 -5.34
CA SER A 223 5.99 5.09 -6.50
C SER A 223 7.05 5.62 -7.47
N LYS A 224 6.73 5.62 -8.78
CA LYS A 224 7.65 6.05 -9.86
C LYS A 224 8.00 7.53 -9.78
N GLU A 225 7.16 8.33 -9.14
CA GLU A 225 7.36 9.76 -8.95
C GLU A 225 7.49 10.09 -7.47
N TRP A 226 8.48 10.92 -7.14
CA TRP A 226 8.72 11.40 -5.77
C TRP A 226 7.49 12.06 -5.15
N LYS A 227 6.64 12.68 -5.98
CA LYS A 227 5.38 13.33 -5.59
C LYS A 227 4.34 12.36 -5.02
N PHE A 228 4.53 11.06 -5.13
CA PHE A 228 3.64 10.06 -4.52
C PHE A 228 4.38 9.15 -3.55
N ASN A 229 5.64 9.49 -3.25
CA ASN A 229 6.43 8.87 -2.22
C ASN A 229 6.34 9.72 -0.95
N ASN A 230 6.25 9.02 0.18
CA ASN A 230 6.16 9.59 1.50
C ASN A 230 7.23 8.94 2.35
N TYR A 231 7.88 9.78 3.15
CA TYR A 231 8.89 9.38 4.09
C TYR A 231 8.75 10.26 5.31
N ILE A 232 8.22 9.67 6.38
CA ILE A 232 7.95 10.35 7.64
C ILE A 232 9.12 10.04 8.55
N ARG A 233 9.69 11.09 9.15
CA ARG A 233 10.78 10.94 10.11
C ARG A 233 10.80 12.12 11.06
N ASN A 234 10.97 11.86 12.35
CA ASN A 234 10.82 12.89 13.38
C ASN A 234 9.48 13.63 13.24
N GLU A 235 8.38 12.88 13.06
CA GLU A 235 7.01 13.39 12.96
C GLU A 235 6.73 14.33 11.76
N GLU A 236 7.66 14.43 10.80
CA GLU A 236 7.55 15.29 9.64
C GLU A 236 7.73 14.53 8.33
N GLN A 237 6.94 14.91 7.32
CA GLN A 237 7.14 14.50 5.94
C GLN A 237 8.40 15.14 5.37
N LYS A 238 9.37 14.32 4.93
CA LYS A 238 10.65 14.80 4.38
C LYS A 238 10.64 14.93 2.85
N ILE A 239 9.73 14.25 2.16
CA ILE A 239 9.58 14.38 0.71
C ILE A 239 8.46 15.40 0.43
N ASN A 240 8.82 16.66 0.22
CA ASN A 240 7.85 17.74 0.01
C ASN A 240 8.41 18.85 -0.92
N ASN A 241 7.54 19.77 -1.35
CA ASN A 241 7.93 20.88 -2.22
C ASN A 241 8.91 21.86 -1.54
N ASP A 242 8.79 22.06 -0.22
CA ASP A 242 9.69 22.96 0.52
C ASP A 242 11.14 22.47 0.44
N PHE A 243 11.36 21.15 0.45
CA PHE A 243 12.68 20.56 0.24
C PHE A 243 13.20 20.81 -1.17
N ILE A 244 12.36 20.66 -2.21
CA ILE A 244 12.75 21.00 -3.60
C ILE A 244 13.11 22.48 -3.73
N ASP A 245 12.34 23.36 -3.08
CA ASP A 245 12.62 24.80 -3.08
C ASP A 245 13.97 25.10 -2.41
N LYS A 246 14.26 24.46 -1.28
CA LYS A 246 15.58 24.55 -0.62
C LYS A 246 16.72 24.07 -1.53
N LEU A 247 16.53 22.95 -2.23
CA LEU A 247 17.51 22.45 -3.21
C LEU A 247 17.77 23.47 -4.33
N LEU A 248 16.73 24.17 -4.78
CA LEU A 248 16.87 25.17 -5.83
C LEU A 248 17.61 26.43 -5.33
N TRP A 249 17.26 26.92 -4.15
CA TRP A 249 17.85 28.13 -3.56
C TRP A 249 19.30 27.96 -3.14
N HIS A 250 19.67 26.77 -2.67
CA HIS A 250 21.01 26.48 -2.15
C HIS A 250 21.90 25.70 -3.13
N ALA A 251 21.49 25.61 -4.39
CA ALA A 251 22.24 24.87 -5.39
C ALA A 251 23.64 25.49 -5.62
N PRO A 252 24.72 24.69 -5.59
CA PRO A 252 26.08 25.19 -5.84
C PRO A 252 26.33 25.51 -7.34
N LEU A 253 25.41 25.09 -8.20
CA LEU A 253 25.42 25.31 -9.64
C LEU A 253 24.01 25.67 -10.10
N ASN A 254 23.89 26.28 -11.28
CA ASN A 254 22.60 26.69 -11.84
C ASN A 254 21.82 25.47 -12.38
N TYR A 255 21.12 24.76 -11.49
CA TYR A 255 20.23 23.66 -11.85
C TYR A 255 18.80 24.13 -12.08
N ARG A 256 18.11 23.51 -13.03
CA ARG A 256 16.67 23.69 -13.21
C ARG A 256 15.92 22.83 -12.20
N ARG A 257 14.77 23.32 -11.72
CA ARG A 257 13.89 22.56 -10.80
C ARG A 257 13.65 21.11 -11.26
N LYS A 258 13.36 20.93 -12.55
CA LYS A 258 13.13 19.61 -13.13
C LYS A 258 14.32 18.66 -12.99
N GLU A 259 15.55 19.17 -13.13
CA GLU A 259 16.77 18.36 -12.99
C GLU A 259 16.98 17.90 -11.54
N LEU A 260 16.65 18.77 -10.58
CA LEU A 260 16.68 18.44 -9.15
C LEU A 260 15.60 17.41 -8.80
N GLU A 261 14.38 17.58 -9.30
CA GLU A 261 13.28 16.61 -9.12
C GLU A 261 13.63 15.24 -9.71
N GLU A 262 14.20 15.19 -10.92
CA GLU A 262 14.65 13.95 -11.56
C GLU A 262 15.80 13.29 -10.78
N SER A 263 16.77 14.08 -10.32
CA SER A 263 17.88 13.58 -9.49
C SER A 263 17.39 13.02 -8.16
N LEU A 264 16.49 13.72 -7.46
CA LEU A 264 15.88 13.25 -6.21
C LEU A 264 15.10 11.96 -6.42
N ASN A 265 14.29 11.90 -7.48
CA ASN A 265 13.50 10.72 -7.79
C ASN A 265 14.39 9.49 -8.04
N ARG A 266 15.48 9.66 -8.81
CA ARG A 266 16.47 8.59 -9.01
C ARG A 266 17.13 8.18 -7.70
N PHE A 267 17.48 9.14 -6.84
CA PHE A 267 18.09 8.85 -5.55
C PHE A 267 17.16 7.99 -4.68
N ILE A 268 15.90 8.39 -4.52
CA ILE A 268 14.89 7.66 -3.74
C ILE A 268 14.71 6.24 -4.29
N LEU A 269 14.51 6.08 -5.60
CA LEU A 269 14.25 4.78 -6.19
C LEU A 269 15.46 3.82 -6.16
N THR A 270 16.67 4.34 -5.98
CA THR A 270 17.91 3.53 -6.06
C THR A 270 18.51 3.25 -4.69
N TYR A 271 18.44 4.20 -3.76
CA TYR A 271 19.27 4.19 -2.55
C TYR A 271 18.49 4.35 -1.25
N HIS A 272 17.16 4.48 -1.28
CA HIS A 272 16.39 4.78 -0.07
C HIS A 272 16.48 3.66 0.97
N ASP A 273 16.68 2.40 0.58
CA ASP A 273 16.95 1.29 1.52
C ASP A 273 18.36 1.31 2.14
N LYS A 274 19.27 2.16 1.63
CA LYS A 274 20.65 2.28 2.11
C LYS A 274 20.85 3.44 3.08
N ILE A 275 19.89 4.36 3.19
CA ILE A 275 20.05 5.58 3.99
C ILE A 275 20.14 5.29 5.49
N GLU A 276 19.51 4.20 5.94
CA GLU A 276 19.41 3.81 7.35
C GLU A 276 20.75 3.30 7.93
N VAL A 277 21.62 2.71 7.09
CA VAL A 277 22.82 1.98 7.54
C VAL A 277 24.09 2.82 7.54
N ASN A 278 23.98 4.10 7.91
CA ASN A 278 25.07 5.08 7.92
C ASN A 278 25.93 5.02 6.65
N PRO A 279 25.33 5.24 5.47
CA PRO A 279 25.93 4.85 4.20
C PRO A 279 27.23 5.60 3.92
N THR A 280 28.15 4.93 3.21
CA THR A 280 29.28 5.60 2.57
C THR A 280 28.89 6.02 1.15
N ILE A 281 29.03 7.32 0.87
CA ILE A 281 28.82 7.91 -0.45
C ILE A 281 30.17 7.97 -1.16
N SER A 282 30.24 7.43 -2.38
CA SER A 282 31.42 7.55 -3.23
C SER A 282 31.08 7.98 -4.65
N ASN A 283 32.03 8.67 -5.28
CA ASN A 283 32.00 9.05 -6.70
C ASN A 283 33.00 8.26 -7.56
N TYR A 284 33.72 7.29 -7.01
CA TYR A 284 34.81 6.62 -7.74
C TYR A 284 34.92 5.11 -7.51
N GLN A 285 34.39 4.58 -6.41
CA GLN A 285 34.46 3.16 -6.06
C GLN A 285 33.10 2.58 -5.68
N ILE A 286 33.02 1.26 -5.72
CA ILE A 286 31.84 0.51 -5.29
C ILE A 286 31.62 0.77 -3.80
N SER A 287 30.45 1.34 -3.49
CA SER A 287 30.02 1.68 -2.13
C SER A 287 28.49 1.57 -2.04
N GLN A 288 27.92 1.77 -0.84
CA GLN A 288 26.47 1.68 -0.64
C GLN A 288 25.71 2.71 -1.47
N ILE A 289 26.25 3.92 -1.63
CA ILE A 289 25.66 4.98 -2.43
C ILE A 289 26.71 5.49 -3.42
N MET A 290 26.42 5.35 -4.72
CA MET A 290 27.35 5.72 -5.80
C MET A 290 26.81 6.91 -6.59
N LEU A 291 27.43 8.08 -6.42
CA LEU A 291 26.97 9.33 -7.04
C LEU A 291 28.13 9.96 -7.80
N PHE A 292 28.06 9.89 -9.13
CA PHE A 292 29.14 10.37 -10.02
C PHE A 292 28.95 11.82 -10.46
N ASN A 293 27.69 12.22 -10.71
CA ASN A 293 27.39 13.56 -11.21
C ASN A 293 27.33 14.58 -10.08
N SER A 294 27.70 15.82 -10.37
CA SER A 294 27.63 16.93 -9.42
C SER A 294 26.22 17.14 -8.85
N ILE A 295 25.17 17.03 -9.69
CA ILE A 295 23.79 17.20 -9.24
C ILE A 295 23.36 16.07 -8.30
N ASP A 296 23.71 14.83 -8.63
CA ASP A 296 23.33 13.66 -7.84
C ASP A 296 24.03 13.66 -6.48
N LEU A 297 25.31 14.05 -6.44
CA LEU A 297 26.04 14.29 -5.19
C LEU A 297 25.38 15.39 -4.35
N TYR A 298 25.07 16.53 -4.94
CA TYR A 298 24.42 17.64 -4.24
C TYR A 298 23.07 17.23 -3.64
N VAL A 299 22.21 16.64 -4.46
CA VAL A 299 20.85 16.23 -4.05
C VAL A 299 20.92 15.12 -3.00
N GLY A 300 21.74 14.09 -3.22
CA GLY A 300 21.86 12.96 -2.28
C GLY A 300 22.38 13.37 -0.91
N ILE A 301 23.42 14.22 -0.86
CA ILE A 301 23.96 14.75 0.40
C ILE A 301 22.93 15.66 1.09
N SER A 302 22.32 16.59 0.35
CA SER A 302 21.31 17.50 0.90
C SER A 302 20.10 16.76 1.45
N TYR A 303 19.68 15.68 0.78
CA TYR A 303 18.57 14.83 1.20
C TYR A 303 18.89 14.10 2.50
N LEU A 304 20.07 13.47 2.59
CA LEU A 304 20.49 12.78 3.83
C LEU A 304 20.59 13.76 5.01
N GLN A 305 21.11 14.97 4.78
CA GLN A 305 21.15 16.03 5.80
C GLN A 305 19.75 16.49 6.20
N HIS A 306 18.85 16.72 5.23
CA HIS A 306 17.47 17.12 5.49
C HIS A 306 16.72 16.08 6.33
N CYS A 307 16.99 14.80 6.09
CA CYS A 307 16.41 13.68 6.84
C CYS A 307 17.12 13.39 8.18
N ASN A 308 18.16 14.14 8.54
CA ASN A 308 18.99 13.89 9.73
C ASN A 308 19.58 12.46 9.76
N HIS A 309 20.05 11.97 8.60
CA HIS A 309 20.79 10.72 8.50
C HIS A 309 22.28 10.97 8.67
N LYS A 310 22.96 10.05 9.36
CA LYS A 310 24.43 10.06 9.42
C LYS A 310 24.96 9.36 8.18
N PHE A 311 26.05 9.86 7.61
CA PHE A 311 26.68 9.26 6.45
C PHE A 311 28.18 9.56 6.44
N LYS A 312 28.93 8.84 5.60
CA LYS A 312 30.36 9.07 5.37
C LYS A 312 30.60 9.47 3.93
N LEU A 313 31.46 10.45 3.71
CA LEU A 313 31.90 10.84 2.37
C LEU A 313 33.25 10.19 2.09
N ASN A 314 33.33 9.43 1.01
CA ASN A 314 34.60 8.94 0.47
C ASN A 314 34.67 9.31 -1.02
N LEU A 315 35.10 10.55 -1.24
CA LEU A 315 35.06 11.20 -2.55
C LEU A 315 36.47 11.43 -3.07
N LYS A 316 36.62 11.32 -4.39
CA LYS A 316 37.85 11.62 -5.11
C LYS A 316 37.79 13.05 -5.64
N ASP A 317 38.61 13.93 -5.06
CA ASP A 317 38.56 15.37 -5.35
C ASP A 317 38.88 15.70 -6.82
N ASP A 318 39.74 14.93 -7.47
CA ASP A 318 40.09 15.16 -8.89
C ASP A 318 38.90 15.03 -9.84
N GLN A 319 37.82 14.38 -9.42
CA GLN A 319 36.61 14.16 -10.20
C GLN A 319 35.46 15.12 -9.84
N LEU A 320 35.65 16.00 -8.86
CA LEU A 320 34.63 16.96 -8.41
C LEU A 320 34.83 18.33 -9.06
N SER A 321 33.72 18.98 -9.43
CA SER A 321 33.72 20.39 -9.83
C SER A 321 34.06 21.29 -8.63
N GLU A 322 34.68 22.44 -8.89
CA GLU A 322 35.14 23.35 -7.82
C GLU A 322 33.98 23.83 -6.92
N SER A 323 32.81 24.11 -7.50
CA SER A 323 31.62 24.51 -6.75
C SER A 323 31.13 23.42 -5.80
N ILE A 324 31.19 22.15 -6.21
CA ILE A 324 30.79 21.02 -5.37
C ILE A 324 31.80 20.79 -4.24
N LYS A 325 33.10 20.96 -4.50
CA LYS A 325 34.11 20.91 -3.44
C LYS A 325 33.84 21.95 -2.36
N LYS A 326 33.63 23.21 -2.77
CA LYS A 326 33.29 24.31 -1.84
C LYS A 326 32.03 24.00 -1.02
N TYR A 327 31.01 23.42 -1.66
CA TYR A 327 29.81 22.97 -0.97
C TYR A 327 30.14 21.92 0.10
N ILE A 328 30.88 20.87 -0.25
CA ILE A 328 31.24 19.77 0.68
C ILE A 328 32.14 20.28 1.82
N ASP A 329 33.09 21.17 1.54
CA ASP A 329 33.97 21.77 2.55
C ASP A 329 33.22 22.66 3.56
N GLN A 330 32.07 23.21 3.17
CA GLN A 330 31.20 23.95 4.08
C GLN A 330 30.44 23.01 5.03
N LEU A 331 30.20 21.75 4.62
CA LEU A 331 29.51 20.76 5.44
C LEU A 331 30.39 20.21 6.56
N SER A 332 31.70 20.10 6.35
CA SER A 332 32.66 19.56 7.33
C SER A 332 33.02 20.53 8.46
N LYS A 333 32.44 21.75 8.46
CA LYS A 333 32.59 22.75 9.53
C LYS A 333 31.48 22.69 10.59
N TYR A 334 30.55 21.76 10.45
CA TYR A 334 29.45 21.45 11.39
C TYR A 334 29.38 19.95 11.62
#